data_AF-A0A1G6RN80-F1
#
_entry.id   AF-A0A1G6RN80-F1
#
_cell.length_a   1.000
_cell.length_b   1.000
_cell.length_c   1.000
_cell.angle_alpha   90.00
_cell.angle_beta   90.00
_cell.angle_gamma   90.00
#
_symmetry.space_group_name_H-M   'P 1'
#
loop_
_entity.id
_entity.type
_entity.pdbx_description
1 polymer ?
#
loop_
_entity_poly.entity_id
_entity_poly.type
_entity_poly.pdbx_seq_one_letter_code
_entity_poly.pdbx_strand_id
1 'polypeptide(L)' 'MVTIEEMKKAARHQVRVTLTSGIISEGFCTEYLWPEPGEDEHHNITVNEGGVLYEINDYEIESIEILD' A
#
# COMPACT_ATOMS: atom_id res chain seq x y z
N MET A 1 3.41 -11.52 -3.78
CA MET A 1 2.77 -10.42 -4.52
C MET A 1 1.39 -10.26 -3.91
N VAL A 2 1.14 -9.10 -3.33
CA VAL A 2 -0.11 -8.80 -2.65
C VAL A 2 -1.28 -8.83 -3.63
N THR A 3 -2.46 -9.20 -3.15
CA THR A 3 -3.69 -9.14 -3.95
C THR A 3 -4.35 -7.77 -3.87
N ILE A 4 -5.12 -7.41 -4.90
CA ILE A 4 -5.96 -6.21 -4.90
C ILE A 4 -6.93 -6.20 -3.70
N GLU A 5 -7.44 -7.37 -3.30
CA GLU A 5 -8.36 -7.47 -2.16
C GLU A 5 -7.66 -7.12 -0.84
N GLU A 6 -6.43 -7.58 -0.64
CA GLU A 6 -5.61 -7.22 0.52
C GLU A 6 -5.31 -5.72 0.56
N MET A 7 -4.96 -5.11 -0.59
CA MET A 7 -4.74 -3.67 -0.68
C MET A 7 -6.01 -2.85 -0.36
N LYS A 8 -7.18 -3.30 -0.86
CA LYS A 8 -8.46 -2.66 -0.54
C LYS A 8 -8.82 -2.77 0.94
N LYS A 9 -8.52 -3.90 1.57
CA LYS A 9 -8.74 -4.11 3.01
C LYS A 9 -7.80 -3.28 3.87
N ALA A 10 -6.60 -3.01 3.40
CA ALA A 10 -5.62 -2.18 4.09
C ALA A 10 -6.05 -0.71 4.21
N ALA A 11 -6.88 -0.22 3.28
CA ALA A 11 -7.31 1.18 3.28
C ALA A 11 -8.06 1.55 4.57
N ARG A 12 -7.66 2.67 5.17
CA ARG A 12 -8.17 3.23 6.44
C ARG A 12 -7.79 2.44 7.70
N HIS A 13 -6.70 1.67 7.63
CA HIS A 13 -6.17 0.92 8.77
C HIS A 13 -4.72 1.31 9.06
N GLN A 14 -4.28 1.10 10.31
CA GLN A 14 -2.87 1.09 10.63
C GLN A 14 -2.23 -0.17 10.02
N VAL A 15 -1.17 -0.02 9.23
CA VAL A 15 -0.56 -1.12 8.49
C VAL A 15 0.95 -1.18 8.66
N ARG A 16 1.49 -2.38 8.50
CA ARG A 16 2.90 -2.62 8.20
C ARG A 16 3.01 -3.18 6.79
N VAL A 17 3.76 -2.49 5.93
CA VAL A 17 4.01 -2.88 4.55
C VAL A 17 5.46 -3.35 4.42
N THR A 18 5.64 -4.58 3.95
CA THR A 18 6.98 -5.10 3.60
C THR A 18 7.16 -4.93 2.10
N LEU A 19 8.18 -4.19 1.69
CA LEU A 19 8.51 -4.01 0.28
C LEU A 19 9.39 -5.15 -0.23
N THR A 20 9.34 -5.43 -1.53
CA THR A 20 10.19 -6.42 -2.20
C THR A 20 11.69 -6.09 -2.10
N SER A 21 12.03 -4.84 -1.80
CA SER A 21 13.39 -4.38 -1.48
C SER A 21 13.86 -4.77 -0.08
N GLY A 22 12.98 -5.30 0.78
CA GLY A 22 13.23 -5.59 2.20
C GLY A 22 13.03 -4.41 3.15
N ILE A 23 12.64 -3.24 2.62
CA ILE A 23 12.26 -2.08 3.44
C ILE A 23 10.89 -2.33 4.08
N ILE A 24 10.73 -1.92 5.33
CA ILE A 24 9.46 -1.96 6.05
C ILE A 24 8.99 -0.52 6.25
N SER A 25 7.76 -0.22 5.83
CA SER A 25 7.07 1.03 6.15
C SER A 25 5.89 0.71 7.07
N GLU A 26 5.79 1.44 8.20
CA GLU A 26 4.71 1.28 9.17
C GLU A 26 3.99 2.62 9.31
N GLY A 27 2.69 2.63 9.03
CA GLY A 27 1.93 3.87 8.92
C GLY A 27 0.44 3.65 8.73
N PHE A 28 -0.32 4.74 8.64
CA PHE A 28 -1.76 4.67 8.38
C PHE A 28 -2.00 4.64 6.87
N CYS A 29 -2.57 3.56 6.36
CA CYS A 29 -2.96 3.49 4.95
C CYS A 29 -4.20 4.36 4.76
N THR A 30 -4.06 5.50 4.07
CA THR A 30 -5.15 6.46 3.90
C THR A 30 -6.15 5.99 2.86
N GLU A 31 -5.67 5.39 1.77
CA GLU A 31 -6.50 4.97 0.64
C GLU A 31 -5.85 3.90 -0.23
N TYR A 32 -6.71 3.20 -0.97
CA TYR A 32 -6.37 2.38 -2.13
C TYR A 32 -6.76 3.14 -3.39
N LEU A 33 -5.87 3.16 -4.37
CA LEU A 33 -6.04 3.87 -5.63
C LEU A 33 -6.15 2.88 -6.80
N TRP A 34 -7.12 3.13 -7.67
CA TRP A 34 -7.33 2.38 -8.90
C TRP A 34 -6.57 3.08 -10.04
N PRO A 35 -5.84 2.35 -10.92
CA PRO A 35 -5.09 2.97 -12.00
C PRO A 35 -6.00 3.78 -12.93
N GLU A 36 -5.54 4.95 -13.35
CA GLU A 36 -6.30 5.77 -14.28
C GLU A 36 -6.40 5.11 -15.67
N PRO A 37 -7.49 5.34 -16.42
CA PRO A 37 -7.61 4.80 -17.77
C PRO A 37 -6.48 5.29 -18.68
N GLY A 38 -5.61 4.37 -19.11
CA GLY A 38 -4.49 4.65 -20.02
C GLY A 38 -3.13 4.79 -19.33
N GLU A 39 -3.06 4.66 -18.01
CA GLU A 39 -1.80 4.47 -17.28
C GLU A 39 -1.46 2.97 -17.14
N ASP A 40 -0.24 2.67 -16.71
CA ASP A 40 0.17 1.30 -16.38
C ASP A 40 -0.84 0.67 -15.40
N GLU A 41 -1.18 -0.60 -15.60
CA GLU A 41 -2.25 -1.33 -14.89
C GLU A 41 -1.94 -1.63 -13.40
N HIS A 42 -1.11 -0.82 -12.76
CA HIS A 42 -0.64 -1.02 -11.40
C HIS A 42 -1.52 -0.32 -10.37
N HIS A 43 -1.84 -1.05 -9.31
CA HIS A 43 -2.57 -0.52 -8.18
C HIS A 43 -1.61 0.05 -7.14
N ASN A 44 -2.05 1.06 -6.40
CA ASN A 44 -1.24 1.67 -5.34
C ASN A 44 -2.06 1.88 -4.06
N ILE A 45 -1.33 1.96 -2.95
CA ILE A 45 -1.85 2.45 -1.67
C ILE A 45 -1.06 3.69 -1.24
N THR A 46 -1.70 4.55 -0.47
CA THR A 46 -1.05 5.70 0.16
C THR A 46 -0.87 5.44 1.64
N VAL A 47 0.37 5.45 2.14
CA VAL A 47 0.70 5.25 3.55
C VAL A 47 1.20 6.56 4.15
N ASN A 48 0.57 7.00 5.23
CA ASN A 48 1.03 8.12 6.04
C ASN A 48 1.91 7.61 7.19
N GLU A 49 3.20 7.89 7.10
CA GLU A 49 4.19 7.56 8.12
C GLU A 49 4.75 8.88 8.69
N GLY A 50 4.38 9.20 9.93
CA GLY A 50 4.88 10.39 10.63
C GLY A 50 4.52 11.74 9.98
N GLY A 51 3.43 11.80 9.20
CA GLY A 51 3.02 13.00 8.47
C GLY A 51 3.56 13.09 7.04
N VAL A 52 4.36 12.11 6.60
CA VAL A 52 4.83 11.99 5.21
C VAL A 52 3.97 10.95 4.49
N LEU A 53 3.52 11.29 3.27
CA LEU A 53 2.74 10.39 2.43
C LEU A 53 3.66 9.64 1.47
N TYR A 54 3.52 8.32 1.43
CA TYR A 54 4.20 7.43 0.50
C TYR A 54 3.17 6.71 -0.37
N GLU A 55 3.34 6.81 -1.68
CA GLU A 55 2.62 5.97 -2.63
C GLU A 55 3.44 4.71 -2.87
N ILE A 56 2.82 3.55 -2.71
CA ILE A 56 3.47 2.25 -2.85
C ILE A 56 2.69 1.42 -3.86
N ASN A 57 3.34 1.04 -4.96
CA ASN A 57 2.72 0.25 -6.01
C ASN A 57 2.64 -1.23 -5.64
N ASP A 58 1.68 -1.94 -6.20
CA ASP A 58 1.42 -3.37 -5.97
C ASP A 58 2.65 -4.27 -6.22
N TYR A 59 3.45 -3.97 -7.24
CA TYR A 59 4.68 -4.70 -7.57
C TYR A 59 5.83 -4.43 -6.58
N GLU A 60 5.76 -3.35 -5.81
CA GLU A 60 6.72 -3.02 -4.76
C GLU A 60 6.38 -3.73 -3.45
N ILE A 61 5.14 -4.23 -3.30
CA ILE A 61 4.64 -4.81 -2.05
C ILE A 61 4.84 -6.34 -2.04
N GLU A 62 5.62 -6.79 -1.06
CA GLU A 62 5.74 -8.20 -0.72
C GLU A 62 4.53 -8.66 0.11
N SER A 63 4.18 -7.91 1.16
CA SER A 63 3.06 -8.20 2.07
C SER A 63 2.51 -6.95 2.77
N ILE A 64 1.25 -7.03 3.22
CA ILE A 64 0.59 -6.02 4.06
C ILE A 64 0.00 -6.71 5.30
N GLU A 65 0.32 -6.18 6.47
CA GLU A 65 -0.25 -6.59 7.76
C GLU A 65 -1.10 -5.44 8.32
N ILE A 66 -2.36 -5.72 8.69
CA ILE A 66 -3.24 -4.77 9.40
C ILE A 66 -2.99 -4.93 10.90
N LEU A 67 -2.74 -3.81 11.60
CA LEU A 67 -2.25 -3.78 12.98
C LEU A 67 -3.34 -3.48 14.03
N ASP A 68 -4.58 -3.20 13.62
CA ASP A 68 -5.71 -2.84 14.48
C ASP A 68 -6.90 -3.83 14.44
#